data_AF-A0A2S9FWK6-F1
#
_entry.id   AF-A0A2S9FWK6-F1
#
_cell.length_a   1.000
_cell.length_b   1.000
_cell.length_c   1.000
_cell.angle_alpha   90.00
_cell.angle_beta   90.00
_cell.angle_gamma   90.00
#
_symmetry.space_group_name_H-M   'P 1'
#
loop_
_entity.id
_entity.type
_entity.pdbx_description
1 polymer ?
#
loop_
_entity_poly.entity_id
_entity_poly.type
_entity_poly.pdbx_seq_one_letter_code
_entity_poly.pdbx_strand_id
1 'polypeptide(L)' 'ASFSDLVADCHMPMEIVGRFLALLELYRARAVAFEQPEPLGVPQISWTGERPDSQQLATADAE' A
#
# COMPACT_ATOMS: atom_id res chain seq x y z
N ALA A 1 -0.51 -0.24 10.96
CA ALA A 1 0.73 0.58 10.96
C ALA A 1 0.44 1.86 10.21
N SER A 2 1.01 2.99 10.60
CA SER A 2 0.85 4.21 9.82
C SER A 2 1.73 4.16 8.56
N PHE A 3 1.36 4.89 7.50
CA PHE A 3 2.25 5.01 6.34
C PHE A 3 3.61 5.60 6.70
N SER A 4 3.65 6.54 7.66
CA SER A 4 4.90 7.11 8.18
C SER A 4 5.82 6.05 8.77
N ASP A 5 5.29 5.05 9.49
CA ASP A 5 6.09 3.93 10.02
C ASP A 5 6.66 3.07 8.89
N LEU A 6 5.87 2.84 7.84
CA LEU A 6 6.25 1.99 6.71
C LEU A 6 7.33 2.60 5.82
N VAL A 7 7.53 3.92 5.88
CA VAL A 7 8.54 4.64 5.09
C VAL A 7 9.69 5.20 5.92
N ALA A 8 9.75 4.89 7.21
CA ALA A 8 10.72 5.47 8.14
C ALA A 8 12.19 5.20 7.76
N ASP A 9 12.46 4.10 7.04
CA ASP A 9 13.77 3.69 6.54
C ASP A 9 14.04 4.09 5.08
N CYS A 10 13.17 4.89 4.44
CA CYS A 10 13.44 5.46 3.13
C CYS A 10 14.49 6.58 3.22
N HIS A 11 15.48 6.54 2.35
CA HIS A 11 16.55 7.53 2.21
C HIS A 11 16.30 8.50 1.05
N MET A 12 15.44 8.13 0.09
CA MET A 12 15.14 8.94 -1.09
C MET A 12 13.63 9.09 -1.33
N PRO A 13 13.16 10.24 -1.86
CA PRO A 13 11.74 10.44 -2.17
C PRO A 13 11.14 9.37 -3.09
N MET A 14 11.92 8.85 -4.03
CA MET A 14 11.48 7.79 -4.94
C MET A 14 11.14 6.48 -4.22
N GLU A 15 11.78 6.17 -3.10
CA GLU A 15 11.50 4.97 -2.31
C GLU A 15 10.15 5.08 -1.59
N ILE A 16 9.82 6.27 -1.10
CA ILE A 16 8.52 6.58 -0.50
C ILE A 16 7.40 6.40 -1.54
N VAL A 17 7.60 6.95 -2.75
CA VAL A 17 6.65 6.78 -3.86
C VAL A 17 6.52 5.31 -4.24
N GLY A 18 7.63 4.58 -4.36
CA GLY A 18 7.61 3.14 -4.67
C GLY A 18 6.84 2.33 -3.62
N ARG A 19 7.03 2.60 -2.33
CA ARG A 19 6.27 1.96 -1.26
C ARG A 19 4.78 2.30 -1.31
N PHE A 20 4.44 3.55 -1.61
CA PHE A 20 3.05 3.94 -1.76
C PHE A 20 2.38 3.18 -2.91
N LEU A 21 3.01 3.14 -4.09
CA LEU A 21 2.50 2.39 -5.24
C LEU A 21 2.36 0.89 -4.94
N ALA A 22 3.35 0.29 -4.26
CA ALA A 22 3.27 -1.11 -3.84
C ALA A 22 2.08 -1.38 -2.89
N LEU A 23 1.81 -0.46 -1.96
CA LEU A 23 0.63 -0.57 -1.08
C LEU A 23 -0.69 -0.38 -1.84
N LEU A 24 -0.73 0.51 -2.85
CA LEU A 24 -1.90 0.65 -3.72
C LEU A 24 -2.18 -0.65 -4.48
N GLU A 25 -1.14 -1.33 -4.96
CA GLU A 25 -1.29 -2.60 -5.66
C GLU A 25 -1.83 -3.70 -4.73
N LEU A 26 -1.29 -3.77 -3.50
CA LEU A 26 -1.81 -4.67 -2.48
C LEU A 26 -3.28 -4.36 -2.11
N TYR A 27 -3.66 -3.08 -2.13
CA TYR A 27 -5.04 -2.67 -1.88
C TYR A 27 -5.96 -3.05 -3.03
N ARG A 28 -5.52 -2.86 -4.29
CA ARG A 28 -6.26 -3.33 -5.48
C ARG A 28 -6.51 -4.84 -5.40
N ALA A 29 -5.51 -5.59 -4.94
CA ALA A 29 -5.60 -7.03 -4.70
C ALA A 29 -6.28 -7.42 -3.37
N ARG A 30 -6.86 -6.45 -2.64
CA ARG A 30 -7.57 -6.63 -1.36
C ARG A 30 -6.74 -7.28 -0.24
N ALA A 31 -5.42 -7.32 -0.35
CA ALA A 31 -4.51 -7.88 0.66
C ALA A 31 -4.34 -6.95 1.88
N VAL A 32 -4.47 -5.64 1.65
CA VAL A 32 -4.40 -4.60 2.68
C VAL A 32 -5.63 -3.70 2.61
N ALA A 33 -5.97 -3.10 3.75
CA ALA A 33 -6.98 -2.06 3.85
C ALA A 33 -6.32 -0.73 4.27
N PHE A 34 -6.92 0.37 3.83
CA PHE A 34 -6.55 1.74 4.15
C PHE A 34 -7.66 2.41 4.96
N GLU A 35 -7.29 3.10 6.03
CA GLU A 35 -8.18 3.97 6.80
C GLU A 35 -7.62 5.38 6.85
N GLN A 36 -8.39 6.36 6.37
CA GLN A 36 -7.98 7.77 6.27
C GLN A 36 -9.20 8.68 6.53
N PRO A 37 -9.41 9.14 7.78
CA PRO A 37 -10.61 9.89 8.16
C PRO A 37 -10.73 11.24 7.45
N GLU A 38 -9.60 11.94 7.27
CA GLU A 38 -9.53 13.21 6.52
C GLU A 38 -8.79 13.07 5.19
N PRO A 39 -9.18 13.82 4.15
CA PRO A 39 -8.39 13.91 2.91
C PRO A 39 -6.96 14.36 3.19
N LEU A 40 -5.98 13.65 2.61
CA LEU A 40 -4.54 13.87 2.82
C LEU A 40 -4.07 13.71 4.28
N GLY A 41 -4.90 13.14 5.16
CA GLY A 41 -4.49 12.68 6.49
C GLY A 41 -3.55 11.47 6.40
N VAL A 42 -2.91 11.12 7.52
CA VAL A 42 -1.99 9.97 7.57
C VAL A 42 -2.79 8.67 7.44
N PRO A 43 -2.59 7.88 6.39
CA PRO A 43 -3.33 6.63 6.24
C PRO A 43 -2.81 5.57 7.22
N GLN A 44 -3.75 4.82 7.78
CA GLN A 44 -3.48 3.59 8.52
C GLN A 44 -3.63 2.39 7.59
N ILE A 45 -2.65 1.48 7.65
CA ILE A 45 -2.61 0.25 6.86
C ILE A 45 -2.77 -0.95 7.77
N SER A 46 -3.65 -1.88 7.39
CA SER A 46 -3.85 -3.18 8.04
C SER A 46 -3.94 -4.30 7.02
N TRP A 47 -3.46 -5.49 7.38
CA TRP A 47 -3.66 -6.71 6.57
C TRP A 47 -5.11 -7.18 6.65
N THR A 48 -5.71 -7.55 5.52
CA THR A 48 -7.07 -8.12 5.47
C THR A 48 -7.11 -9.62 5.75
N GLY A 49 -5.95 -10.28 5.64
CA GLY A 49 -5.83 -11.75 5.69
C GLY A 49 -5.90 -12.42 4.32
N GLU A 50 -6.25 -11.69 3.26
CA GLU A 50 -6.15 -12.19 1.89
C GLU A 50 -4.69 -12.29 1.46
N ARG A 51 -4.32 -13.40 0.82
CA ARG A 51 -2.99 -13.60 0.20
C ARG A 51 -3.17 -13.78 -1.30
N PRO A 52 -3.15 -12.68 -2.07
CA PRO A 52 -3.14 -12.78 -3.52
C PRO A 52 -1.86 -13.48 -3.97
N ASP A 53 -1.97 -14.31 -5.01
CA ASP A 53 -0.80 -14.85 -5.66
C ASP A 53 -0.14 -13.80 -6.57
N SER A 54 1.07 -14.10 -7.05
CA SER A 54 1.81 -13.20 -7.92
C SER A 54 1.10 -12.89 -9.24
N GLN A 55 0.16 -13.74 -9.67
CA GLN A 55 -0.58 -13.54 -10.91
C GLN A 55 -1.69 -12.51 -10.71
N GLN A 56 -2.39 -12.54 -9.58
CA GLN A 56 -3.37 -11.52 -9.19
C GLN A 56 -2.74 -10.14 -9.01
N LEU A 57 -1.54 -10.08 -8.45
CA LEU A 57 -0.78 -8.83 -8.31
C LEU A 57 -0.22 -8.30 -9.64
N ALA A 58 -0.07 -9.13 -10.68
CA ALA A 58 0.38 -8.68 -11.99
C ALA A 58 -0.77 -8.18 -12.89
N THR A 59 -1.99 -8.68 -12.64
CA THR A 59 -3.17 -8.28 -13.41
C THR A 59 -3.79 -6.96 -12.95
N ALA A 60 -3.55 -6.53 -11.71
CA ALA A 60 -4.10 -5.27 -11.23
C ALA A 60 -3.39 -4.05 -11.85
N ASP A 61 -2.19 -4.16 -12.40
CA ASP A 61 -1.57 -3.11 -13.23
C ASP A 61 -2.24 -2.90 -14.61
N ALA A 62 -3.09 -3.83 -15.08
CA ALA A 62 -3.58 -3.87 -16.47
C ALA A 62 -4.97 -3.21 -16.70
N GLU A 63 -5.58 -2.63 -15.65
CA GLU A 63 -6.93 -2.05 -15.67
C GLU A 63 -6.96 -0.65 -15.06
#